data_AF-A0A1X1TC91-F1
#
_entry.id   AF-A0A1X1TC91-F1
#
_cell.length_a   1.000
_cell.length_b   1.000
_cell.length_c   1.000
_cell.angle_alpha   90.00
_cell.angle_beta   90.00
_cell.angle_gamma   90.00
#
_symmetry.space_group_name_H-M   'P 1'
#
loop_
_entity.id
_entity.type
_entity.pdbx_description
1 polymer ?
#
loop_
_entity_poly.entity_id
_entity_poly.type
_entity_poly.pdbx_seq_one_letter_code
_entity_poly.pdbx_strand_id
1 'polypeptide(L)'
;MRLLIDNNYYRLSGYWRYFQVRPGHGDNRFTAAGTVAQIRSTYTFDHELRCILMEGLSILEVTFRSRLAYYVAMHMPVDSYLDPASYIDKRDRYGNVLRDFLITDIGGELTRSKEKFVAHHTAKNETPPIWAAVEVLTFGTLSKMYGLLDQHTVRTAVCKTFGFPHAGFTASLMRSLVVLRNICAHHSRVWHRVPEIPPPVLNNFKRAEPQLYQTASPWAWLVMLAELVDSIRKDKVYSSKLWAHINSRPDLRDGYQYPRHT
;
A
#
# COMPACT_ATOMS: atom_id res chain seq x y z
N MET A 1 -33.28 -12.52 -1.93
CA MET A 1 -31.97 -12.39 -1.24
C MET A 1 -30.97 -11.72 -2.18
N ARG A 2 -30.94 -10.39 -2.25
CA ARG A 2 -30.15 -9.61 -3.24
C ARG A 2 -28.66 -9.47 -2.86
N LEU A 3 -28.36 -9.53 -1.55
CA LEU A 3 -27.01 -9.33 -0.99
C LEU A 3 -25.93 -10.24 -1.60
N LEU A 4 -26.20 -11.54 -1.75
CA LEU A 4 -25.23 -12.49 -2.33
C LEU A 4 -25.09 -12.35 -3.85
N ILE A 5 -26.16 -11.94 -4.53
CA ILE A 5 -26.16 -11.67 -5.98
C ILE A 5 -25.25 -10.47 -6.25
N ASP A 6 -25.37 -9.40 -5.46
CA ASP A 6 -24.64 -8.15 -5.68
C ASP A 6 -23.16 -8.22 -5.23
N ASN A 7 -22.82 -9.10 -4.29
CA ASN A 7 -21.50 -9.08 -3.64
C ASN A 7 -20.70 -10.38 -3.77
N ASN A 8 -21.23 -11.43 -4.40
CA ASN A 8 -20.62 -12.77 -4.47
C ASN A 8 -20.44 -13.45 -3.09
N TYR A 9 -20.70 -14.76 -3.05
CA TYR A 9 -20.56 -15.58 -1.84
C TYR A 9 -19.17 -15.48 -1.19
N TYR A 10 -18.09 -15.63 -1.97
CA TYR A 10 -16.74 -15.70 -1.42
C TYR A 10 -16.29 -14.40 -0.76
N ARG A 11 -16.67 -13.25 -1.33
CA ARG A 11 -16.36 -11.94 -0.75
C ARG A 11 -17.04 -11.75 0.60
N LEU A 12 -18.35 -12.01 0.68
CA LEU A 12 -19.08 -11.88 1.95
C LEU A 12 -18.69 -12.97 2.95
N SER A 13 -18.26 -14.14 2.49
CA SER A 13 -17.74 -15.20 3.36
C SER A 13 -16.49 -14.81 4.11
N GLY A 14 -15.69 -13.90 3.57
CA GLY A 14 -14.59 -13.29 4.29
C GLY A 14 -15.04 -12.58 5.57
N TYR A 15 -16.24 -12.02 5.61
CA TYR A 15 -16.72 -11.30 6.79
C TYR A 15 -17.43 -12.23 7.76
N TRP A 16 -18.34 -13.06 7.24
CA TRP A 16 -19.21 -13.85 8.11
C TRP A 16 -18.51 -15.01 8.81
N ARG A 17 -17.33 -15.44 8.33
CA ARG A 17 -16.50 -16.45 9.02
C ARG A 17 -16.16 -16.06 10.46
N TYR A 18 -16.01 -14.77 10.73
CA TYR A 18 -15.76 -14.27 12.10
C TYR A 18 -16.98 -14.27 13.00
N PHE A 19 -18.15 -14.61 12.45
CA PHE A 19 -19.41 -14.77 13.17
C PHE A 19 -19.88 -16.22 13.22
N GLN A 20 -19.08 -17.17 12.73
CA GLN A 20 -19.32 -18.60 12.83
C GLN A 20 -18.62 -19.17 14.08
N VAL A 21 -19.15 -20.28 14.61
CA VAL A 21 -18.67 -20.87 15.87
C VAL A 21 -17.22 -21.37 15.73
N ARG A 22 -16.94 -22.27 14.78
CA ARG A 22 -15.58 -22.77 14.48
C ARG A 22 -15.46 -23.20 13.01
N PRO A 23 -15.45 -22.26 12.06
CA PRO A 23 -15.44 -22.59 10.63
C PRO A 23 -14.20 -23.39 10.22
N GLY A 24 -13.02 -23.10 10.81
CA GLY A 24 -11.79 -23.88 10.59
C GLY A 24 -11.85 -25.33 11.08
N HIS A 25 -12.81 -25.69 11.93
CA HIS A 25 -13.06 -27.06 12.40
C HIS A 25 -14.37 -27.64 11.84
N GLY A 26 -14.95 -27.03 10.80
CA GLY A 26 -16.17 -27.50 10.13
C GLY A 26 -17.49 -27.05 10.78
N ASP A 27 -17.47 -26.40 11.95
CA ASP A 27 -18.68 -25.86 12.57
C ASP A 27 -19.02 -24.48 11.99
N ASN A 28 -19.80 -24.52 10.90
CA ASN A 28 -20.25 -23.36 10.14
C ASN A 28 -21.52 -22.69 10.72
N ARG A 29 -22.00 -23.11 11.89
CA ARG A 29 -23.15 -22.46 12.53
C ARG A 29 -22.80 -21.04 12.92
N PHE A 30 -23.77 -20.13 12.75
CA PHE A 30 -23.63 -18.74 13.18
C PHE A 30 -23.80 -18.63 14.69
N THR A 31 -23.01 -17.76 15.30
CA THR A 31 -23.25 -17.30 16.67
C THR A 31 -24.50 -16.41 16.72
N ALA A 32 -25.01 -16.10 17.91
CA ALA A 32 -26.14 -15.17 18.06
C ALA A 32 -25.85 -13.77 17.44
N ALA A 33 -24.58 -13.37 17.37
CA ALA A 33 -24.15 -12.12 16.73
C ALA A 33 -24.06 -12.22 15.20
N GLY A 34 -24.09 -13.43 14.62
CA GLY A 34 -23.93 -13.69 13.19
C GLY A 34 -25.17 -13.45 12.34
N THR A 35 -25.91 -12.37 12.61
CA THR A 35 -27.06 -11.99 11.79
C THR A 35 -26.61 -11.43 10.43
N VAL A 36 -27.44 -11.59 9.40
CA VAL A 36 -27.20 -10.99 8.07
C VAL A 36 -27.00 -9.47 8.16
N ALA A 37 -27.75 -8.81 9.06
CA ALA A 37 -27.63 -7.39 9.29
C ALA A 37 -26.24 -7.01 9.84
N GLN A 38 -25.71 -7.77 10.80
CA GLN A 38 -24.39 -7.54 11.36
C GLN A 38 -23.28 -7.75 10.33
N ILE A 39 -23.35 -8.86 9.58
CA ILE A 39 -22.38 -9.17 8.52
C ILE A 39 -22.35 -8.05 7.46
N ARG A 40 -23.52 -7.61 7.00
CA ARG A 40 -23.64 -6.50 6.04
C ARG A 40 -23.07 -5.21 6.62
N SER A 41 -23.36 -4.92 7.88
CA SER A 41 -22.85 -3.75 8.58
C SER A 41 -21.32 -3.75 8.67
N THR A 42 -20.70 -4.89 9.00
CA THR A 42 -19.24 -5.05 9.00
C THR A 42 -18.64 -4.90 7.59
N TYR A 43 -19.29 -5.48 6.57
CA TYR A 43 -18.87 -5.34 5.18
C TYR A 43 -18.86 -3.87 4.73
N THR A 44 -19.96 -3.14 4.99
CA THR A 44 -20.09 -1.72 4.67
C THR A 44 -19.04 -0.89 5.41
N PHE A 45 -18.83 -1.14 6.70
CA PHE A 45 -17.84 -0.44 7.50
C PHE A 45 -16.41 -0.60 6.96
N ASP A 46 -16.01 -1.82 6.62
CA ASP A 46 -14.69 -2.11 6.05
C ASP A 46 -14.57 -1.54 4.62
N HIS A 47 -15.67 -1.44 3.87
CA HIS A 47 -15.72 -0.74 2.58
C HIS A 47 -15.46 0.77 2.73
N GLU A 48 -16.16 1.43 3.63
CA GLU A 48 -15.97 2.86 3.93
C GLU A 48 -14.53 3.13 4.41
N LEU A 49 -13.98 2.25 5.24
CA LEU A 49 -12.57 2.31 5.63
C LEU A 49 -11.65 2.24 4.41
N ARG A 50 -11.86 1.31 3.48
CA ARG A 50 -11.06 1.22 2.25
C ARG A 50 -11.12 2.50 1.42
N CYS A 51 -12.26 3.17 1.36
CA CYS A 51 -12.38 4.46 0.69
C CYS A 51 -11.50 5.53 1.35
N ILE A 52 -11.50 5.60 2.68
CA ILE A 52 -10.61 6.50 3.44
C ILE A 52 -9.14 6.14 3.18
N LEU A 53 -8.78 4.87 3.23
CA LEU A 53 -7.41 4.42 2.98
C LEU A 53 -6.95 4.73 1.56
N MET A 54 -7.83 4.57 0.56
CA MET A 54 -7.51 4.91 -0.83
C MET A 54 -7.27 6.41 -1.01
N GLU A 55 -8.04 7.26 -0.32
CA GLU A 55 -7.78 8.71 -0.29
C GLU A 55 -6.35 8.98 0.22
N GLY A 56 -5.97 8.41 1.36
CA GLY A 56 -4.62 8.55 1.93
C GLY A 56 -3.51 8.04 1.00
N LEU A 57 -3.72 6.86 0.42
CA LEU A 57 -2.76 6.23 -0.49
C LEU A 57 -2.55 7.05 -1.76
N SER A 58 -3.61 7.68 -2.31
CA SER A 58 -3.49 8.52 -3.50
C SER A 58 -2.57 9.73 -3.28
N ILE A 59 -2.68 10.38 -2.11
CA ILE A 59 -1.81 11.50 -1.72
C ILE A 59 -0.36 11.03 -1.58
N LEU A 60 -0.16 9.89 -0.92
CA LEU A 60 1.17 9.30 -0.75
C LEU A 60 1.80 8.93 -2.09
N GLU A 61 1.07 8.26 -2.98
CA GLU A 61 1.55 7.80 -4.29
C GLU A 61 2.04 8.98 -5.13
N VAL A 62 1.24 10.03 -5.23
CA VAL A 62 1.59 11.27 -5.96
C VAL A 62 2.79 11.99 -5.31
N THR A 63 2.83 12.04 -3.98
CA THR A 63 3.94 12.70 -3.27
C THR A 63 5.25 11.93 -3.41
N PHE A 64 5.18 10.60 -3.30
CA PHE A 64 6.33 9.71 -3.40
C PHE A 64 6.93 9.76 -4.80
N ARG A 65 6.11 9.64 -5.85
CA ARG A 65 6.59 9.68 -7.24
C ARG A 65 7.26 11.02 -7.58
N SER A 66 6.66 12.13 -7.12
CA SER A 66 7.18 13.48 -7.36
C SER A 66 8.53 13.68 -6.68
N ARG A 67 8.64 13.32 -5.38
CA ARG A 67 9.90 13.42 -4.62
C ARG A 67 10.98 12.51 -5.19
N LEU A 68 10.63 11.29 -5.59
CA LEU A 68 11.56 10.36 -6.21
C LEU A 68 12.12 10.91 -7.53
N ALA A 69 11.24 11.37 -8.43
CA ALA A 69 11.65 11.95 -9.71
C ALA A 69 12.53 13.19 -9.52
N TYR A 70 12.18 14.07 -8.57
CA TYR A 70 12.97 15.25 -8.26
C TYR A 70 14.41 14.89 -7.87
N TYR A 71 14.61 13.99 -6.90
CA TYR A 71 15.96 13.65 -6.45
C TYR A 71 16.73 12.81 -7.47
N VAL A 72 16.07 12.00 -8.29
CA VAL A 72 16.72 11.34 -9.43
C VAL A 72 17.23 12.40 -10.40
N ALA A 73 16.38 13.33 -10.85
CA ALA A 73 16.77 14.37 -11.80
C ALA A 73 17.87 15.32 -11.29
N MET A 74 17.97 15.52 -9.98
CA MET A 74 19.00 16.37 -9.37
C MET A 74 20.37 15.69 -9.22
N HIS A 75 20.42 14.35 -9.22
CA HIS A 75 21.64 13.61 -8.86
C HIS A 75 22.05 12.55 -9.88
N MET A 76 21.23 12.32 -10.91
CA MET A 76 21.42 11.30 -11.93
C MET A 76 20.99 11.85 -13.30
N PRO A 77 21.47 11.28 -14.42
CA PRO A 77 20.93 11.57 -15.74
C PRO A 77 19.41 11.35 -15.79
N VAL A 78 18.69 12.19 -16.54
CA VAL A 78 17.22 12.24 -16.52
C VAL A 78 16.53 10.99 -17.09
N ASP A 79 17.27 10.18 -17.83
CA ASP A 79 16.89 8.93 -18.48
C ASP A 79 17.50 7.69 -17.82
N SER A 80 18.30 7.86 -16.76
CA SER A 80 19.03 6.77 -16.11
C SER A 80 18.12 5.70 -15.49
N TYR A 81 16.82 5.96 -15.37
CA TYR A 81 15.85 5.01 -14.87
C TYR A 81 15.58 3.82 -15.83
N LEU A 82 16.08 3.89 -17.07
CA LEU A 82 16.12 2.75 -17.99
C LEU A 82 17.48 2.04 -18.02
N ASP A 83 18.49 2.57 -17.33
CA ASP A 83 19.83 1.99 -17.28
C ASP A 83 19.93 0.92 -16.16
N PRO A 84 20.23 -0.35 -16.48
CA PRO A 84 20.50 -1.39 -15.48
C PRO A 84 21.57 -1.02 -14.46
N ALA A 85 22.54 -0.18 -14.82
CA ALA A 85 23.61 0.26 -13.91
C ALA A 85 23.11 1.21 -12.80
N SER A 86 21.92 1.80 -12.95
CA SER A 86 21.26 2.59 -11.89
C SER A 86 20.73 1.74 -10.74
N TYR A 87 20.73 0.41 -10.88
CA TYR A 87 20.07 -0.51 -9.96
C TYR A 87 21.00 -1.63 -9.48
N ILE A 88 20.83 -2.03 -8.22
CA ILE A 88 21.58 -3.14 -7.63
C ILE A 88 21.29 -4.45 -8.37
N ASP A 89 22.31 -5.28 -8.56
CA ASP A 89 22.15 -6.64 -9.09
C ASP A 89 21.64 -7.58 -7.99
N LYS A 90 20.33 -7.51 -7.75
CA LYS A 90 19.65 -8.36 -6.76
C LYS A 90 18.86 -9.46 -7.45
N ARG A 91 19.02 -10.69 -6.95
CA ARG A 91 18.30 -11.87 -7.45
C ARG A 91 17.20 -12.32 -6.49
N ASP A 92 16.14 -12.90 -7.05
CA ASP A 92 15.12 -13.60 -6.26
C ASP A 92 15.55 -15.05 -5.94
N ARG A 93 14.66 -15.80 -5.27
CA ARG A 93 14.91 -17.21 -4.89
C ARG A 93 15.06 -18.16 -6.08
N TYR A 94 14.68 -17.73 -7.28
CA TYR A 94 14.74 -18.49 -8.52
C TYR A 94 15.92 -18.07 -9.41
N GLY A 95 16.76 -17.13 -8.95
CA GLY A 95 17.92 -16.63 -9.69
C GLY A 95 17.61 -15.50 -10.68
N ASN A 96 16.36 -15.05 -10.74
CA ASN A 96 15.91 -13.98 -11.62
C ASN A 96 16.47 -12.63 -11.18
N VAL A 97 17.03 -11.84 -12.12
CA VAL A 97 17.62 -10.52 -11.85
C VAL A 97 16.52 -9.47 -11.76
N LEU A 98 16.27 -8.95 -10.56
CA LEU A 98 15.11 -8.09 -10.28
C LEU A 98 15.12 -6.76 -11.05
N ARG A 99 16.31 -6.20 -11.32
CA ARG A 99 16.42 -4.94 -12.09
C ARG A 99 15.99 -5.11 -13.54
N ASP A 100 16.19 -6.29 -14.13
CA ASP A 100 15.81 -6.53 -15.53
C ASP A 100 14.29 -6.60 -15.67
N PHE A 101 13.61 -7.23 -14.70
CA PHE A 101 12.15 -7.19 -14.61
C PHE A 101 11.63 -5.76 -14.39
N LEU A 102 12.29 -4.98 -13.53
CA LEU A 102 11.91 -3.58 -13.30
C LEU A 102 11.99 -2.76 -14.60
N ILE A 103 13.09 -2.86 -15.35
CA ILE A 103 13.26 -2.11 -16.60
C ILE A 103 12.24 -2.56 -17.64
N THR A 104 11.96 -3.86 -17.72
CA THR A 104 10.91 -4.41 -18.58
C THR A 104 9.53 -3.87 -18.20
N ASP A 105 9.20 -3.82 -16.90
CA ASP A 105 7.96 -3.25 -16.38
C ASP A 105 7.84 -1.75 -16.75
N ILE A 106 8.89 -0.96 -16.51
CA ILE A 106 8.94 0.47 -16.84
C ILE A 106 8.74 0.68 -18.34
N GLY A 107 9.49 -0.01 -19.19
CA GLY A 107 9.37 0.10 -20.64
C GLY A 107 7.97 -0.31 -21.14
N GLY A 108 7.38 -1.34 -20.55
CA GLY A 108 6.02 -1.76 -20.84
C GLY A 108 4.95 -0.74 -20.43
N GLU A 109 5.08 -0.14 -19.25
CA GLU A 109 4.18 0.92 -18.77
C GLU A 109 4.27 2.19 -19.65
N LEU A 110 5.49 2.59 -20.05
CA LEU A 110 5.70 3.69 -20.99
C LEU A 110 5.08 3.43 -22.36
N THR A 111 5.31 2.24 -22.93
CA THR A 111 4.81 1.87 -24.27
C THR A 111 3.29 1.79 -24.33
N ARG A 112 2.64 1.32 -23.25
CA ARG A 112 1.18 1.19 -23.19
C ARG A 112 0.47 2.51 -22.90
N SER A 113 1.20 3.52 -22.39
CA SER A 113 0.60 4.78 -22.03
C SER A 113 0.06 5.53 -23.26
N LYS A 114 -1.13 6.10 -23.10
CA LYS A 114 -1.77 6.97 -24.11
C LYS A 114 -1.65 8.45 -23.75
N GLU A 115 -0.91 8.77 -22.69
CA GLU A 115 -0.70 10.14 -22.25
C GLU A 115 0.10 10.93 -23.30
N LYS A 116 -0.41 12.11 -23.68
CA LYS A 116 0.12 12.88 -24.83
C LYS A 116 1.60 13.24 -24.67
N PHE A 117 2.04 13.54 -23.45
CA PHE A 117 3.42 13.92 -23.17
C PHE A 117 4.39 12.74 -23.32
N VAL A 118 3.99 11.52 -22.92
CA VAL A 118 4.81 10.31 -23.15
C VAL A 118 4.78 9.94 -24.62
N ALA A 119 3.59 9.94 -25.24
CA ALA A 119 3.42 9.61 -26.66
C ALA A 119 4.25 10.53 -27.58
N HIS A 120 4.41 11.80 -27.20
CA HIS A 120 5.26 12.75 -27.94
C HIS A 120 6.73 12.35 -27.95
N HIS A 121 7.28 11.92 -26.82
CA HIS A 121 8.67 11.44 -26.74
C HIS A 121 8.84 10.12 -27.49
N THR A 122 7.92 9.17 -27.30
CA THR A 122 7.97 7.88 -28.00
C THR A 122 7.89 8.04 -29.53
N ALA A 123 7.02 8.93 -30.03
CA ALA A 123 6.90 9.21 -31.46
C ALA A 123 8.18 9.82 -32.07
N LYS A 124 9.01 10.47 -31.25
CA LYS A 124 10.30 11.03 -31.63
C LYS A 124 11.48 10.08 -31.42
N ASN A 125 11.23 8.84 -30.98
CA ASN A 125 12.26 7.90 -30.52
C ASN A 125 13.15 8.48 -29.39
N GLU A 126 12.57 9.34 -28.55
CA GLU A 126 13.23 9.92 -27.39
C GLU A 126 12.78 9.21 -26.11
N THR A 127 13.70 9.06 -25.16
CA THR A 127 13.37 8.61 -23.80
C THR A 127 12.74 9.78 -23.03
N PRO A 128 11.53 9.64 -22.47
CA PRO A 128 10.95 10.70 -21.68
C PRO A 128 11.80 10.92 -20.41
N PRO A 129 11.98 12.16 -19.96
CA PRO A 129 12.71 12.43 -18.72
C PRO A 129 11.95 11.87 -17.51
N ILE A 130 12.66 11.59 -16.41
CA ILE A 130 12.08 10.92 -15.24
C ILE A 130 10.80 11.58 -14.70
N TRP A 131 10.72 12.92 -14.68
CA TRP A 131 9.53 13.64 -14.20
C TRP A 131 8.29 13.44 -15.07
N ALA A 132 8.48 13.14 -16.36
CA ALA A 132 7.40 12.74 -17.24
C ALA A 132 7.12 11.24 -17.09
N ALA A 133 8.17 10.40 -17.02
CA ALA A 133 8.02 8.95 -16.91
C ALA A 133 7.20 8.54 -15.67
N VAL A 134 7.51 9.10 -14.49
CA VAL A 134 6.83 8.72 -13.23
C VAL A 134 5.32 9.01 -13.22
N GLU A 135 4.80 9.82 -14.14
CA GLU A 135 3.36 10.10 -14.23
C GLU A 135 2.56 8.91 -14.73
N VAL A 136 3.20 8.00 -15.48
CA VAL A 136 2.56 6.79 -16.02
C VAL A 136 2.98 5.52 -15.29
N LEU A 137 4.01 5.59 -14.45
CA LEU A 137 4.48 4.44 -13.69
C LEU A 137 3.55 4.11 -12.53
N THR A 138 3.31 2.82 -12.31
CA THR A 138 2.47 2.37 -11.19
C THR A 138 3.19 2.53 -9.85
N PHE A 139 2.42 2.64 -8.75
CA PHE A 139 3.02 2.65 -7.40
C PHE A 139 3.94 1.45 -7.14
N GLY A 140 3.56 0.28 -7.65
CA GLY A 140 4.37 -0.94 -7.53
C GLY A 140 5.73 -0.78 -8.21
N THR A 141 5.74 -0.26 -9.44
CA THR A 141 6.96 0.01 -10.21
C THR A 141 7.83 1.05 -9.50
N LEU A 142 7.26 2.14 -9.01
CA LEU A 142 7.98 3.17 -8.24
C LEU A 142 8.56 2.64 -6.93
N SER A 143 7.81 1.78 -6.22
CA SER A 143 8.29 1.13 -4.99
C SER A 143 9.46 0.20 -5.27
N LYS A 144 9.41 -0.59 -6.35
CA LYS A 144 10.53 -1.43 -6.81
C LYS A 144 11.73 -0.58 -7.21
N MET A 145 11.49 0.47 -8.00
CA MET A 145 12.51 1.42 -8.45
C MET A 145 13.28 2.01 -7.27
N TYR A 146 12.60 2.56 -6.27
CA TYR A 146 13.27 3.08 -5.06
C TYR A 146 14.00 1.99 -4.27
N GLY A 147 13.44 0.78 -4.20
CA GLY A 147 14.02 -0.33 -3.45
C GLY A 147 15.29 -0.92 -4.09
N LEU A 148 15.41 -0.84 -5.41
CA LEU A 148 16.54 -1.35 -6.18
C LEU A 148 17.55 -0.27 -6.58
N LEU A 149 17.20 1.01 -6.47
CA LEU A 149 18.07 2.10 -6.89
C LEU A 149 19.44 2.03 -6.17
N ASP A 150 20.52 1.95 -6.94
CA ASP A 150 21.89 1.90 -6.42
C ASP A 150 22.48 3.31 -6.26
N GLN A 151 21.70 4.21 -5.66
CA GLN A 151 22.10 5.59 -5.41
C GLN A 151 21.76 6.01 -3.99
N HIS A 152 22.75 5.91 -3.11
CA HIS A 152 22.60 6.20 -1.68
C HIS A 152 22.12 7.63 -1.42
N THR A 153 22.67 8.62 -2.15
CA THR A 153 22.32 10.04 -2.01
C THR A 153 20.83 10.28 -2.30
N VAL A 154 20.34 9.78 -3.43
CA VAL A 154 18.91 9.89 -3.82
C VAL A 154 18.02 9.20 -2.80
N ARG A 155 18.34 7.95 -2.44
CA ARG A 155 17.52 7.17 -1.51
C ARG A 155 17.43 7.81 -0.13
N THR A 156 18.54 8.35 0.35
CA THR A 156 18.62 9.07 1.63
C THR A 156 17.86 10.39 1.57
N ALA A 157 17.98 11.15 0.49
CA ALA A 157 17.27 12.42 0.34
C ALA A 157 15.75 12.23 0.35
N VAL A 158 15.23 11.28 -0.45
CA VAL A 158 13.82 10.89 -0.44
C VAL A 158 13.40 10.43 0.96
N CYS A 159 14.19 9.58 1.62
CA CYS A 159 13.89 9.10 2.98
C CYS A 159 13.71 10.27 3.97
N LYS A 160 14.62 11.25 3.93
CA LYS A 160 14.57 12.43 4.81
C LYS A 160 13.30 13.26 4.60
N THR A 161 12.77 13.35 3.38
CA THR A 161 11.52 14.09 3.13
C THR A 161 10.29 13.52 3.83
N PHE A 162 10.32 12.25 4.23
CA PHE A 162 9.26 11.59 4.98
C PHE A 162 9.56 11.47 6.48
N GLY A 163 10.69 12.03 6.95
CA GLY A 163 11.10 11.94 8.35
C GLY A 163 11.46 10.53 8.81
N PHE A 164 11.84 9.64 7.89
CA PHE A 164 12.13 8.24 8.20
C PHE A 164 13.60 8.00 8.58
N PRO A 165 13.88 6.98 9.41
CA PRO A 165 15.21 6.79 10.00
C PRO A 165 16.29 6.39 8.99
N HIS A 166 15.94 5.59 7.97
CA HIS A 166 16.88 5.12 6.95
C HIS A 166 16.15 4.65 5.68
N ALA A 167 16.84 4.65 4.54
CA ALA A 167 16.24 4.31 3.24
C ALA A 167 15.60 2.91 3.19
N GLY A 168 16.14 1.95 3.95
CA GLY A 168 15.54 0.61 4.07
C GLY A 168 14.15 0.61 4.72
N PHE A 169 13.88 1.54 5.64
CA PHE A 169 12.56 1.72 6.27
C PHE A 169 11.56 2.20 5.21
N THR A 170 11.92 3.24 4.45
CA THR A 170 11.12 3.77 3.34
C THR A 170 10.81 2.69 2.31
N ALA A 171 11.82 1.93 1.87
CA ALA A 171 11.63 0.87 0.86
C ALA A 171 10.67 -0.21 1.36
N SER A 172 10.81 -0.64 2.63
CA SER A 172 9.95 -1.66 3.23
C SER A 172 8.52 -1.16 3.43
N LEU A 173 8.35 0.09 3.86
CA LEU A 173 7.03 0.70 4.05
C LEU A 173 6.29 0.91 2.73
N MET A 174 6.94 1.48 1.70
CA MET A 174 6.31 1.68 0.39
C MET A 174 5.87 0.34 -0.21
N ARG A 175 6.71 -0.70 -0.10
CA ARG A 175 6.34 -2.04 -0.57
C ARG A 175 5.11 -2.59 0.16
N SER A 176 5.02 -2.38 1.47
CA SER A 176 3.86 -2.78 2.26
C SER A 176 2.60 -1.97 1.93
N LEU A 177 2.73 -0.67 1.65
CA LEU A 177 1.62 0.19 1.27
C LEU A 177 1.13 -0.06 -0.17
N VAL A 178 2.00 -0.54 -1.08
CA VAL A 178 1.58 -1.08 -2.38
C VAL A 178 0.63 -2.27 -2.19
N VAL A 179 0.93 -3.17 -1.24
CA VAL A 179 0.05 -4.30 -0.90
C VAL A 179 -1.30 -3.78 -0.40
N LEU A 180 -1.31 -2.82 0.53
CA LEU A 180 -2.55 -2.19 1.02
C LEU A 180 -3.35 -1.52 -0.11
N ARG A 181 -2.67 -0.80 -1.00
CA ARG A 181 -3.29 -0.13 -2.15
C ARG A 181 -3.94 -1.11 -3.10
N ASN A 182 -3.28 -2.22 -3.41
CA ASN A 182 -3.85 -3.28 -4.24
C ASN A 182 -5.03 -3.95 -3.54
N ILE A 183 -4.95 -4.19 -2.23
CA ILE A 183 -6.08 -4.69 -1.43
C ILE A 183 -7.30 -3.77 -1.58
N CYS A 184 -7.11 -2.46 -1.43
CA CYS A 184 -8.19 -1.50 -1.52
C CYS A 184 -8.75 -1.41 -2.95
N ALA A 185 -7.88 -1.37 -3.96
CA ALA A 185 -8.24 -1.28 -5.38
C ALA A 185 -9.00 -2.53 -5.88
N HIS A 186 -8.68 -3.72 -5.36
CA HIS A 186 -9.40 -4.96 -5.63
C HIS A 186 -10.61 -5.16 -4.70
N HIS A 187 -11.01 -4.14 -3.94
CA HIS A 187 -12.13 -4.17 -2.99
C HIS A 187 -12.08 -5.37 -2.02
N SER A 188 -10.87 -5.76 -1.63
CA SER A 188 -10.61 -6.91 -0.78
C SER A 188 -10.63 -6.54 0.70
N ARG A 189 -11.06 -7.46 1.56
CA ARG A 189 -11.21 -7.25 3.01
C ARG A 189 -9.93 -6.76 3.69
N VAL A 190 -10.00 -5.69 4.49
CA VAL A 190 -8.86 -5.24 5.33
C VAL A 190 -9.02 -5.78 6.75
N TRP A 191 -10.24 -5.80 7.26
CA TRP A 191 -10.59 -6.38 8.56
C TRP A 191 -10.06 -7.81 8.75
N HIS A 192 -9.41 -8.09 9.89
CA HIS A 192 -8.76 -9.36 10.22
C HIS A 192 -7.79 -9.90 9.15
N ARG A 193 -7.17 -9.04 8.32
CA ARG A 193 -6.14 -9.48 7.36
C ARG A 193 -4.75 -9.37 7.96
N VAL A 194 -4.02 -10.48 8.03
CA VAL A 194 -2.58 -10.43 8.37
C VAL A 194 -1.80 -9.92 7.14
N PRO A 195 -1.00 -8.84 7.26
CA PRO A 195 -0.15 -8.37 6.17
C PRO A 195 0.90 -9.42 5.76
N GLU A 196 0.92 -9.82 4.50
CA GLU A 196 1.99 -10.69 3.96
C GLU A 196 3.35 -10.01 4.00
N ILE A 197 3.36 -8.68 3.78
CA ILE A 197 4.52 -7.82 3.95
C ILE A 197 4.16 -6.81 5.05
N PRO A 198 4.49 -7.09 6.32
CA PRO A 198 4.19 -6.18 7.43
C PRO A 198 4.89 -4.82 7.24
N PRO A 199 4.17 -3.70 7.42
CA PRO A 199 4.80 -2.39 7.35
C PRO A 199 5.73 -2.21 8.56
N PRO A 200 6.94 -1.65 8.39
CA PRO A 200 7.71 -1.22 9.53
C PRO A 200 7.00 -0.05 10.22
N VAL A 201 7.07 -0.03 11.55
CA VAL A 201 6.43 1.00 12.39
C VAL A 201 7.51 1.81 13.10
N LEU A 202 7.31 3.12 13.21
CA LEU A 202 8.21 4.02 13.93
C LEU A 202 8.28 3.66 15.42
N ASN A 203 9.45 3.90 16.03
CA ASN A 203 9.72 3.46 17.41
C ASN A 203 8.87 4.17 18.46
N ASN A 204 8.44 5.41 18.21
CA ASN A 204 7.52 6.13 19.10
C ASN A 204 6.18 5.40 19.23
N PHE A 205 5.58 4.93 18.12
CA PHE A 205 4.34 4.16 18.15
C PHE A 205 4.53 2.80 18.84
N LYS A 206 5.64 2.11 18.54
CA LYS A 206 5.97 0.85 19.21
C LYS A 206 6.14 0.99 20.72
N ARG A 207 6.73 2.11 21.18
CA ARG A 207 6.91 2.39 22.61
C ARG A 207 5.59 2.78 23.30
N ALA A 208 4.71 3.49 22.59
CA ALA A 208 3.43 3.92 23.13
C ALA A 208 2.47 2.74 23.34
N GLU A 209 2.41 1.80 22.39
CA GLU A 209 1.48 0.66 22.43
C GLU A 209 2.15 -0.64 21.96
N PRO A 210 3.16 -1.17 22.67
CA PRO A 210 3.96 -2.32 22.23
C PRO A 210 3.11 -3.56 21.92
N GLN A 211 2.04 -3.79 22.67
CA GLN A 211 1.11 -4.90 22.50
C GLN A 211 0.46 -4.96 21.11
N LEU A 212 0.27 -3.81 20.45
CA LEU A 212 -0.37 -3.74 19.12
C LEU A 212 0.56 -4.17 17.98
N TYR A 213 1.86 -4.25 18.25
CA TYR A 213 2.89 -4.52 17.24
C TYR A 213 3.67 -5.81 17.51
N GLN A 214 3.20 -6.65 18.45
CA GLN A 214 3.75 -7.98 18.69
C GLN A 214 3.44 -8.95 17.55
N THR A 215 2.30 -8.74 16.87
CA THR A 215 1.87 -9.54 15.72
C THR A 215 1.60 -8.62 14.53
N ALA A 216 1.75 -9.15 13.32
CA ALA A 216 1.46 -8.39 12.10
C ALA A 216 -0.06 -8.19 11.97
N SER A 217 -0.49 -6.93 11.92
CA SER A 217 -1.90 -6.57 11.88
C SER A 217 -2.18 -5.42 10.90
N PRO A 218 -3.43 -5.26 10.44
CA PRO A 218 -3.82 -4.08 9.67
C PRO A 218 -3.55 -2.76 10.39
N TRP A 219 -3.52 -2.76 11.73
CA TRP A 219 -3.30 -1.57 12.54
C TRP A 219 -2.02 -0.82 12.15
N ALA A 220 -0.95 -1.56 11.87
CA ALA A 220 0.31 -0.97 11.46
C ALA A 220 0.20 -0.21 10.12
N TRP A 221 -0.64 -0.68 9.19
CA TRP A 221 -0.96 0.08 7.98
C TRP A 221 -1.72 1.38 8.30
N LEU A 222 -2.74 1.30 9.15
CA LEU A 222 -3.58 2.45 9.50
C LEU A 222 -2.75 3.58 10.12
N VAL A 223 -1.94 3.25 11.13
CA VAL A 223 -1.11 4.22 11.85
C VAL A 223 -0.04 4.81 10.95
N MET A 224 0.67 3.98 10.18
CA MET A 224 1.75 4.47 9.33
C MET A 224 1.23 5.31 8.16
N LEU A 225 0.07 4.96 7.57
CA LEU A 225 -0.54 5.77 6.53
C LEU A 225 -1.07 7.10 7.09
N ALA A 226 -1.69 7.08 8.27
CA ALA A 226 -2.15 8.30 8.96
C ALA A 226 -1.00 9.27 9.21
N GLU A 227 0.09 8.78 9.80
CA GLU A 227 1.27 9.59 10.08
C GLU A 227 1.87 10.18 8.81
N LEU A 228 1.98 9.37 7.75
CA LEU A 228 2.50 9.80 6.46
C LEU A 228 1.67 10.91 5.83
N VAL A 229 0.35 10.70 5.73
CA VAL A 229 -0.54 11.66 5.05
C VAL A 229 -0.61 12.98 5.82
N ASP A 230 -0.71 12.92 7.14
CA ASP A 230 -0.69 14.10 8.00
C ASP A 230 0.64 14.86 7.87
N SER A 231 1.77 14.15 7.84
CA SER A 231 3.10 14.76 7.65
C SER A 231 3.20 15.45 6.28
N ILE A 232 2.66 14.84 5.23
CA ILE A 232 2.63 15.43 3.87
C ILE A 232 1.74 16.68 3.83
N ARG A 233 0.54 16.60 4.40
CA ARG A 233 -0.44 17.71 4.41
C ARG A 233 -0.11 18.82 5.41
N LYS A 234 0.69 18.52 6.43
CA LYS A 234 0.98 19.39 7.58
C LYS A 234 -0.29 19.74 8.38
N ASP A 235 -1.23 18.81 8.45
CA ASP A 235 -2.45 18.91 9.25
C ASP A 235 -2.84 17.53 9.82
N LYS A 236 -3.92 17.48 10.61
CA LYS A 236 -4.47 16.24 11.19
C LYS A 236 -5.84 15.87 10.62
N VAL A 237 -6.21 16.39 9.46
CA VAL A 237 -7.55 16.20 8.88
C VAL A 237 -7.75 14.75 8.47
N TYR A 238 -6.74 14.14 7.84
CA TYR A 238 -6.83 12.75 7.39
C TYR A 238 -6.90 11.77 8.55
N SER A 239 -5.96 11.83 9.49
CA SER A 239 -5.98 10.93 10.66
C SER A 239 -7.22 11.12 11.51
N SER A 240 -7.70 12.35 11.72
CA SER A 240 -8.96 12.61 12.42
C SER A 240 -10.14 11.89 11.76
N LYS A 241 -10.26 11.96 10.43
CA LYS A 241 -11.30 11.25 9.67
C LYS A 241 -11.18 9.73 9.82
N LEU A 242 -9.96 9.20 9.69
CA LEU A 242 -9.69 7.77 9.83
C LEU A 242 -10.07 7.26 11.23
N TRP A 243 -9.63 7.96 12.27
CA TRP A 243 -9.90 7.55 13.65
C TRP A 243 -11.35 7.77 14.05
N ALA A 244 -12.02 8.81 13.55
CA ALA A 244 -13.47 8.96 13.73
C ALA A 244 -14.24 7.77 13.14
N HIS A 245 -13.85 7.31 11.94
CA HIS A 245 -14.42 6.11 11.33
C HIS A 245 -14.18 4.87 12.20
N ILE A 246 -12.93 4.59 12.58
CA ILE A 246 -12.59 3.44 13.45
C ILE A 246 -13.35 3.48 14.78
N ASN A 247 -13.43 4.66 15.42
CA ASN A 247 -14.07 4.83 16.71
C ASN A 247 -15.61 4.81 16.64
N SER A 248 -16.21 4.97 15.46
CA SER A 248 -17.66 4.80 15.28
C SER A 248 -18.13 3.36 15.48
N ARG A 249 -17.21 2.38 15.38
CA ARG A 249 -17.47 0.95 15.58
C ARG A 249 -16.38 0.29 16.44
N PRO A 250 -16.38 0.54 17.76
CA PRO A 250 -15.42 -0.06 18.68
C PRO A 250 -15.44 -1.60 18.64
N ASP A 251 -16.60 -2.20 18.36
CA ASP A 251 -16.79 -3.65 18.20
C ASP A 251 -15.98 -4.25 17.05
N LEU A 252 -15.60 -3.45 16.04
CA LEU A 252 -14.83 -3.90 14.89
C LEU A 252 -13.34 -3.57 14.97
N ARG A 253 -12.94 -2.70 15.92
CA ARG A 253 -11.57 -2.22 16.09
C ARG A 253 -10.58 -3.37 16.31
N ASP A 254 -10.96 -4.36 17.12
CA ASP A 254 -10.14 -5.52 17.43
C ASP A 254 -9.74 -6.29 16.18
N GLY A 255 -10.56 -6.33 15.13
CA GLY A 255 -10.17 -7.03 13.92
C GLY A 255 -9.07 -6.33 13.11
N TYR A 256 -8.79 -5.06 13.39
CA TYR A 256 -7.63 -4.37 12.81
C TYR A 256 -6.40 -4.47 13.72
N GLN A 257 -6.58 -4.60 15.03
CA GLN A 257 -5.49 -4.70 16.01
C GLN A 257 -4.99 -6.12 16.21
N TYR A 258 -5.91 -7.08 16.29
CA TYR A 258 -5.67 -8.48 16.63
C TYR A 258 -6.34 -9.39 15.59
N PRO A 259 -5.77 -9.51 14.37
CA PRO A 259 -6.33 -10.37 13.34
C PRO A 259 -6.40 -11.83 13.81
N ARG A 260 -7.51 -12.51 13.51
CA ARG A 260 -7.72 -13.92 13.85
C ARG A 260 -7.64 -14.77 12.58
N HIS A 261 -7.03 -15.94 12.67
CA HIS A 261 -7.12 -16.97 11.65
C HIS A 261 -8.46 -17.70 11.80
N THR A 262 -9.20 -17.86 10.69
CA THR A 262 -10.53 -18.51 10.63
C THR A 262 -10.60 -19.52 9.51
#